data_AF-A0A0A0WYH1-F1
#
_entry.id   AF-A0A0A0WYH1-F1
#
_cell.length_a   1.000
_cell.length_b   1.000
_cell.length_c   1.000
_cell.angle_alpha   90.00
_cell.angle_beta   90.00
_cell.angle_gamma   90.00
#
_symmetry.space_group_name_H-M   'P 1'
#
loop_
_entity.id
_entity.type
_entity.pdbx_description
1 polymer ?
#
loop_
_entity_poly.entity_id
_entity_poly.type
_entity_poly.pdbx_seq_one_letter_code
_entity_poly.pdbx_strand_id
1 'polypeptide(L)' 'MKKYLLASSPIFLGVLCIIMFNVIGSEVKPDGTLVEPFYLIPLAYLFTFTGIVAILCVALFSVLRNKTA' A
#
# COMPACT_ATOMS: atom_id res chain seq x y z
N MET A 1 -0.67 -8.59 -19.19
CA MET A 1 -0.27 -7.34 -18.50
C MET A 1 -1.35 -6.77 -17.58
N LYS A 2 -2.62 -6.64 -18.01
CA LYS A 2 -3.72 -6.10 -17.18
C LYS A 2 -3.87 -6.72 -15.78
N LYS A 3 -3.60 -8.03 -15.63
CA LYS A 3 -3.67 -8.76 -14.35
C LYS A 3 -2.70 -8.22 -13.29
N TYR A 4 -1.47 -7.89 -13.70
CA TYR A 4 -0.44 -7.33 -12.80
C TYR A 4 -0.70 -5.87 -12.48
N LEU A 5 -1.30 -5.12 -13.41
CA LEU A 5 -1.69 -3.73 -13.21
C LEU A 5 -2.82 -3.61 -12.16
N LEU A 6 -3.77 -4.55 -12.15
CA LEU A 6 -4.78 -4.61 -11.10
C LEU A 6 -4.15 -5.02 -9.76
N ALA A 7 -3.25 -5.99 -9.76
CA ALA A 7 -2.55 -6.47 -8.56
C ALA A 7 -1.62 -5.42 -7.93
N SER A 8 -1.09 -4.48 -8.71
CA SER A 8 -0.24 -3.39 -8.20
C SER A 8 -1.03 -2.19 -7.66
N SER A 9 -2.35 -2.12 -7.88
CA SER A 9 -3.20 -1.00 -7.42
C SER A 9 -3.09 -0.71 -5.91
N PRO A 10 -2.98 -1.70 -4.99
CA PRO A 10 -2.80 -1.42 -3.57
C PRO A 10 -1.45 -0.77 -3.25
N ILE A 11 -0.40 -1.06 -4.02
CA ILE A 11 0.92 -0.44 -3.81
C ILE A 11 0.83 1.07 -4.05
N PHE A 12 0.14 1.48 -5.12
CA PHE A 12 -0.10 2.91 -5.38
C PHE A 12 -0.91 3.57 -4.26
N LEU A 13 -1.88 2.86 -3.70
CA LEU A 13 -2.65 3.35 -2.54
C LEU A 13 -1.77 3.51 -1.30
N GLY A 14 -0.83 2.59 -1.06
CA GLY A 14 0.17 2.70 0.01
C GLY A 14 1.08 3.93 -0.15
N VAL A 15 1.57 4.18 -1.37
CA VAL A 15 2.35 5.39 -1.69
C VAL A 15 1.53 6.67 -1.46
N LEU A 16 0.26 6.67 -1.88
CA LEU A 16 -0.66 7.78 -1.63
C LEU A 16 -0.83 8.06 -0.13
N CYS A 17 -0.89 7.03 0.73
CA CYS A 17 -0.95 7.22 2.17
C CYS A 17 0.29 7.96 2.72
N ILE A 18 1.49 7.62 2.24
CA ILE A 18 2.72 8.30 2.63
C ILE A 18 2.73 9.77 2.16
N ILE A 19 2.28 10.01 0.92
CA ILE A 19 2.16 11.38 0.40
C ILE A 19 1.20 12.19 1.28
N MET A 20 0.02 11.63 1.58
CA MET A 20 -0.98 12.32 2.41
C MET A 20 -0.47 12.59 3.83
N PHE A 21 0.31 11.67 4.42
CA PHE A 21 0.94 11.90 5.73
C PHE A 21 1.83 13.15 5.72
N ASN A 22 2.64 13.32 4.67
CA ASN A 22 3.52 14.48 4.52
C ASN A 22 2.75 15.77 4.18
N VAL A 23 1.66 15.68 3.41
CA VAL A 23 0.83 16.84 3.02
C VAL A 23 0.03 17.36 4.20
N ILE A 24 -0.56 16.48 5.01
CA ILE A 24 -1.32 16.86 6.20
C ILE A 24 -0.37 17.39 7.29
N GLY A 25 0.80 16.75 7.44
CA GLY A 25 1.83 17.17 8.39
C GLY A 25 1.45 16.86 9.85
N SER A 26 2.18 17.49 10.76
CA SER A 26 1.97 17.36 12.19
C SER A 26 2.01 18.73 12.88
N GLU A 27 1.22 18.89 13.92
CA GLU A 27 1.17 20.12 14.72
C GLU A 27 1.22 19.79 16.22
N VAL A 28 1.87 20.65 17.00
CA VAL A 28 1.85 20.58 18.47
C VAL A 28 0.85 21.60 18.98
N LYS A 29 -0.17 21.13 19.68
CA LYS A 29 -1.19 21.98 20.29
C LYS A 29 -0.64 22.77 21.49
N PRO A 30 -1.35 23.82 21.95
CA PRO A 30 -0.92 24.62 23.10
C PRO A 30 -0.76 23.84 24.42
N ASP A 31 -1.45 22.70 24.55
CA ASP A 31 -1.34 21.76 25.67
C ASP A 31 -0.15 20.79 25.55
N GLY A 32 0.65 20.91 24.49
CA GLY A 32 1.78 20.04 24.20
C GLY A 32 1.40 18.74 23.49
N THR A 33 0.12 18.54 23.16
CA THR A 33 -0.32 17.34 22.44
C THR A 33 0.11 17.40 20.97
N LEU A 34 0.84 16.38 20.51
CA LEU A 34 1.17 16.20 19.09
C LEU A 34 -0.03 15.61 18.34
N VAL A 35 -0.48 16.30 17.30
CA VAL A 35 -1.52 15.83 16.39
C VAL A 35 -0.90 15.54 15.04
N GLU A 36 -0.98 14.28 14.64
CA GLU A 36 -0.46 13.79 13.37
C GLU A 36 -1.38 12.70 12.81
N PRO A 37 -1.46 12.54 11.48
CA PRO A 37 -2.28 11.53 10.85
C PRO A 37 -1.56 10.16 10.86
N PHE A 38 -1.11 9.74 12.05
CA PHE A 38 -0.27 8.55 12.25
C PHE A 38 -0.89 7.28 11.64
N TYR A 39 -2.22 7.21 11.61
CA TYR A 39 -2.97 6.10 11.01
C TYR A 39 -2.60 5.83 9.53
N LEU A 40 -2.11 6.83 8.78
CA LEU A 40 -1.69 6.67 7.39
C LEU A 40 -0.43 5.82 7.26
N ILE A 41 0.45 5.80 8.26
CA ILE A 41 1.70 5.03 8.23
C ILE A 41 1.40 3.51 8.28
N PRO A 42 0.66 2.99 9.29
CA PRO A 42 0.22 1.59 9.28
C PRO A 42 -0.57 1.22 8.02
N LEU A 43 -1.42 2.13 7.53
CA LEU A 43 -2.20 1.89 6.31
C LEU A 43 -1.30 1.75 5.07
N ALA A 44 -0.25 2.57 4.96
CA ALA A 44 0.73 2.49 3.89
C ALA A 44 1.42 1.13 3.85
N TYR A 45 1.85 0.62 5.01
CA TYR A 45 2.45 -0.71 5.11
C TYR A 45 1.46 -1.81 4.76
N LEU A 46 0.22 -1.73 5.23
CA LEU A 46 -0.83 -2.71 4.96
C LEU A 46 -1.13 -2.80 3.45
N PHE A 47 -1.35 -1.66 2.80
CA PHE A 47 -1.63 -1.63 1.36
C PHE A 47 -0.43 -2.07 0.51
N THR A 48 0.78 -1.67 0.88
CA THR A 48 1.99 -2.11 0.19
C THR A 48 2.19 -3.62 0.33
N PHE A 49 2.03 -4.16 1.55
CA PHE A 49 2.15 -5.59 1.82
C PHE A 49 1.11 -6.40 1.04
N THR A 50 -0.15 -6.01 1.10
CA THR A 50 -1.24 -6.68 0.36
C THR A 50 -1.03 -6.63 -1.15
N GLY A 51 -0.52 -5.52 -1.69
CA GLY A 51 -0.15 -5.40 -3.10
C GLY A 51 0.99 -6.33 -3.51
N ILE A 52 2.03 -6.45 -2.69
CA ILE A 52 3.13 -7.40 -2.92
C ILE A 52 2.59 -8.84 -2.92
N VAL A 53 1.79 -9.22 -1.93
CA VAL A 53 1.17 -10.54 -1.84
C VAL A 53 0.30 -10.81 -3.07
N ALA A 54 -0.51 -9.85 -3.51
CA ALA A 54 -1.36 -10.00 -4.69
C ALA A 54 -0.53 -10.24 -5.97
N ILE A 55 0.55 -9.51 -6.18
CA ILE A 55 1.46 -9.71 -7.32
C ILE A 55 2.08 -11.11 -7.26
N LEU A 56 2.56 -11.54 -6.09
CA LEU A 56 3.13 -12.88 -5.90
C LEU A 56 2.12 -13.99 -6.19
N CYS A 57 0.88 -13.85 -5.70
CA CYS A 57 -0.20 -14.79 -6.00
C CYS A 57 -0.47 -14.86 -7.51
N VAL A 58 -0.64 -13.71 -8.18
CA VAL A 58 -0.90 -13.66 -9.63
C VAL A 58 0.25 -14.27 -10.43
N ALA A 59 1.50 -13.99 -10.04
CA ALA A 59 2.68 -14.58 -10.67
C ALA A 59 2.70 -16.11 -10.49
N LEU A 60 2.49 -16.60 -9.27
CA LEU A 60 2.46 -18.03 -8.95
C LEU A 60 1.37 -18.76 -9.74
N PHE A 61 0.13 -18.27 -9.70
CA PHE A 61 -0.97 -18.86 -10.46
C PHE A 61 -0.74 -18.81 -11.97
N SER A 62 -0.08 -17.76 -12.48
CA SER A 62 0.27 -17.68 -13.90
C SER A 62 1.30 -18.75 -14.29
N VAL A 63 2.29 -19.02 -13.44
CA VAL A 63 3.29 -20.08 -13.68
C VAL A 63 2.66 -21.46 -13.60
N LEU A 64 1.82 -21.71 -12.58
CA LEU A 64 1.10 -22.98 -12.42
C LEU A 64 0.23 -23.28 -13.64
N ARG A 65 -0.53 -22.30 -14.13
CA ARG A 65 -1.39 -22.48 -15.31
C ARG A 65 -0.59 -22.80 -16.58
N ASN A 66 0.62 -22.28 -16.71
CA ASN A 66 1.47 -22.55 -17.87
C ASN A 66 2.17 -23.92 -17.80
N LYS A 67 2.25 -24.56 -16.63
CA LYS A 67 2.79 -25.93 -16.49
C LYS A 67 1.77 -27.04 -16.76
N THR A 68 0.48 -26.73 -16.64
CA THR A 68 -0.62 -27.70 -16.80
C THR A 68 -1.22 -27.72 -18.21
N ALA A 69 -0.74 -26.85 -19.12
CA ALA A 69 -1.11 -26.80 -20.53
C ALA A 69 0.04 -27.32 -21.40
#